data_AF-A0A7W1ZAE8-F1
#
_entry.id   AF-A0A7W1ZAE8-F1
#
_cell.length_a   1.000
_cell.length_b   1.000
_cell.length_c   1.000
_cell.angle_alpha   90.00
_cell.angle_beta   90.00
_cell.angle_gamma   90.00
#
_symmetry.space_group_name_H-M   'P 1'
#
loop_
_entity.id
_entity.type
_entity.pdbx_description
1 polymer ?
#
loop_
_entity_poly.entity_id
_entity_poly.type
_entity_poly.pdbx_seq_one_letter_code
_entity_poly.pdbx_strand_id
1 'polypeptide(L)'
;MDIVHAVASLVLGAVFVGSGVAKLIDVAGWRRQAAGLAVPGPVAVVVPVVELAVGAATATQLAAPAPAAAALGLLVAFTALIGWNLRHGRRPPCACFGAASTTPISWRHIARNAILVVIAVIAVATATA
;
A
#
# COMPACT_ATOMS: atom_id res chain seq x y z
N MET A 1 17.65 -18.15 -4.06
CA MET A 1 16.95 -16.91 -3.64
C MET A 1 17.91 -15.77 -3.90
N ASP A 2 17.66 -14.98 -4.94
CA ASP A 2 18.42 -13.76 -5.19
C ASP A 2 18.27 -12.83 -3.97
N ILE A 3 19.39 -12.33 -3.43
CA ILE A 3 19.40 -11.43 -2.28
C ILE A 3 18.59 -10.15 -2.58
N VAL A 4 18.59 -9.71 -3.84
CA VAL A 4 17.81 -8.56 -4.31
C VAL A 4 16.32 -8.85 -4.19
N HIS A 5 15.86 -10.02 -4.64
CA HIS A 5 14.47 -10.43 -4.53
C HIS A 5 14.02 -10.52 -3.07
N ALA A 6 14.84 -11.13 -2.20
CA ALA A 6 14.53 -11.30 -0.79
C ALA A 6 14.41 -9.95 -0.06
N VAL A 7 15.37 -9.04 -0.27
CA VAL A 7 15.35 -7.70 0.35
C VAL A 7 14.15 -6.89 -0.16
N ALA A 8 13.89 -6.88 -1.47
CA ALA A 8 12.76 -6.16 -2.04
C ALA A 8 11.42 -6.67 -1.48
N SER A 9 11.25 -7.99 -1.39
CA SER A 9 10.04 -8.64 -0.88
C SER A 9 9.84 -8.37 0.62
N LEU A 10 10.92 -8.41 1.40
CA LEU A 10 10.86 -8.10 2.84
C LEU A 10 10.46 -6.64 3.09
N VAL A 11 11.05 -5.70 2.34
CA VAL A 11 10.71 -4.27 2.46
C VAL A 11 9.25 -4.02 2.10
N LEU A 12 8.79 -4.55 0.97
CA LEU A 12 7.39 -4.40 0.55
C LEU A 12 6.43 -5.02 1.56
N GLY A 13 6.73 -6.26 1.97
CA GLY A 13 5.94 -6.99 2.94
C GLY A 13 5.81 -6.23 4.26
N ALA A 14 6.93 -5.73 4.80
CA ALA A 14 6.92 -4.94 6.03
C ALA A 14 6.08 -3.65 5.90
N VAL A 15 6.16 -2.95 4.76
CA VAL A 15 5.35 -1.74 4.51
C VAL A 15 3.86 -2.08 4.46
N PHE A 16 3.46 -3.11 3.72
CA PHE A 16 2.07 -3.53 3.60
C PHE A 16 1.50 -4.07 4.92
N VAL A 17 2.27 -4.89 5.64
CA VAL A 17 1.87 -5.38 6.97
C VAL A 17 1.70 -4.22 7.94
N GLY A 18 2.69 -3.32 8.04
CA GLY A 18 2.59 -2.15 8.93
C GLY A 18 1.41 -1.24 8.57
N SER A 19 1.16 -1.05 7.27
CA SER A 19 0.03 -0.28 6.74
C SER A 19 -1.33 -0.90 7.10
N GLY A 20 -1.48 -2.22 6.95
CA GLY A 20 -2.71 -2.94 7.30
C GLY A 20 -2.95 -2.97 8.81
N VAL A 21 -1.92 -3.26 9.60
CA VAL A 21 -2.00 -3.25 11.08
C VAL A 21 -2.44 -1.88 11.58
N ALA A 22 -1.84 -0.79 11.07
CA ALA A 22 -2.18 0.56 11.49
C ALA A 22 -3.67 0.92 11.22
N LYS A 23 -4.26 0.39 10.14
CA LYS A 23 -5.69 0.57 9.84
C LYS A 23 -6.60 -0.29 10.71
N LEU A 24 -6.15 -1.48 11.13
CA LEU A 24 -6.91 -2.34 12.03
C LEU A 24 -6.90 -1.85 13.47
N ILE A 25 -5.85 -1.16 13.90
CA ILE A 25 -5.77 -0.55 15.24
C ILE A 25 -6.83 0.55 15.40
N ASP A 26 -7.06 1.37 14.37
CA ASP A 26 -8.10 2.40 14.37
C ASP A 26 -9.01 2.29 13.15
N VAL A 27 -9.87 1.26 13.15
CA VAL A 27 -10.84 1.01 12.07
C VAL A 27 -11.78 2.20 11.88
N ALA A 28 -12.20 2.86 12.96
CA ALA A 28 -13.12 3.99 12.90
C ALA A 28 -12.47 5.21 12.24
N GLY A 29 -11.24 5.54 12.63
CA GLY A 29 -10.43 6.59 12.01
C GLY A 29 -10.13 6.29 10.54
N TRP A 30 -9.71 5.06 10.23
CA TRP A 30 -9.51 4.62 8.85
C TRP A 30 -10.77 4.80 8.01
N ARG A 31 -11.96 4.36 8.48
CA ARG A 31 -13.22 4.51 7.73
C ARG A 31 -13.57 5.97 7.45
N ARG A 32 -13.33 6.87 8.41
CA ARG A 32 -13.53 8.33 8.21
C ARG A 32 -12.57 8.89 7.17
N GLN A 33 -11.28 8.53 7.23
CA GLN A 33 -10.28 8.98 6.28
C GLN A 33 -10.53 8.42 4.86
N ALA A 34 -10.90 7.14 4.77
CA ALA A 34 -11.26 6.48 3.53
C ALA A 34 -12.48 7.15 2.86
N ALA A 35 -13.50 7.52 3.64
CA ALA A 35 -14.63 8.31 3.14
C ALA A 35 -14.18 9.68 2.61
N GLY A 36 -13.25 10.35 3.30
CA GLY A 36 -12.65 11.62 2.84
C GLY A 36 -11.86 11.49 1.53
N LEU A 37 -11.35 10.30 1.22
CA LEU A 37 -10.72 9.97 -0.07
C LEU A 37 -11.71 9.53 -1.15
N ALA A 38 -13.02 9.50 -0.85
CA ALA A 38 -14.08 8.95 -1.67
C ALA A 38 -13.97 7.44 -1.93
N VAL A 39 -13.40 6.69 -0.98
CA VAL A 39 -13.38 5.22 -1.03
C VAL A 39 -14.72 4.67 -0.48
N PRO A 40 -15.42 3.78 -1.22
CA PRO A 40 -16.67 3.19 -0.72
C PRO A 40 -16.48 2.38 0.56
N GLY A 41 -17.47 2.40 1.44
CA GLY A 41 -17.43 1.72 2.74
C GLY A 41 -17.04 0.24 2.68
N PRO A 42 -17.62 -0.60 1.80
CA PRO A 42 -17.23 -2.01 1.67
C PRO A 42 -15.76 -2.18 1.26
N VAL A 43 -15.26 -1.36 0.34
CA VAL A 43 -13.86 -1.38 -0.09
C VAL A 43 -12.95 -1.03 1.09
N ALA A 44 -13.31 0.00 1.87
CA ALA A 44 -12.54 0.38 3.05
C ALA A 44 -12.45 -0.75 4.09
N VAL A 45 -13.45 -1.62 4.22
CA VAL A 45 -13.40 -2.77 5.15
C VAL A 45 -12.45 -3.86 4.64
N VAL A 46 -12.44 -4.10 3.32
CA VAL A 46 -11.64 -5.18 2.71
C VAL A 46 -10.16 -4.82 2.58
N VAL A 47 -9.86 -3.54 2.30
CA VAL A 47 -8.48 -3.07 2.03
C VAL A 47 -7.46 -3.48 3.11
N PRO A 48 -7.68 -3.26 4.42
CA PRO A 48 -6.70 -3.64 5.44
C PRO A 48 -6.39 -5.14 5.47
N VAL A 49 -7.40 -5.98 5.24
CA VAL A 49 -7.24 -7.45 5.21
C VAL A 49 -6.41 -7.85 3.99
N VAL A 50 -6.70 -7.25 2.84
CA VAL A 50 -5.93 -7.48 1.60
C VAL A 50 -4.49 -7.01 1.76
N GLU A 51 -4.25 -5.84 2.36
CA GLU A 51 -2.90 -5.33 2.64
C GLU A 51 -2.09 -6.29 3.52
N LEU A 52 -2.69 -6.81 4.59
CA LEU A 52 -2.03 -7.78 5.47
C LEU A 52 -1.73 -9.10 4.75
N ALA A 53 -2.71 -9.65 4.04
CA ALA A 53 -2.55 -10.93 3.35
C ALA A 53 -1.46 -10.83 2.26
N VAL A 54 -1.51 -9.78 1.45
CA VAL A 54 -0.50 -9.51 0.41
C VAL A 54 0.86 -9.23 1.04
N GLY A 55 0.92 -8.41 2.10
CA GLY A 55 2.16 -8.09 2.79
C GLY A 55 2.84 -9.31 3.41
N ALA A 56 2.08 -10.14 4.11
CA ALA A 56 2.59 -11.36 4.73
C ALA A 56 3.05 -12.40 3.70
N ALA A 57 2.25 -12.62 2.64
CA ALA A 57 2.63 -13.53 1.56
C ALA A 57 3.86 -13.04 0.80
N THR A 58 4.00 -11.72 0.59
CA THR A 58 5.19 -11.12 -0.03
C THR A 58 6.42 -11.26 0.88
N ALA A 59 6.30 -10.96 2.17
CA ALA A 59 7.41 -11.05 3.14
C ALA A 59 7.94 -12.48 3.29
N THR A 60 7.05 -13.47 3.27
CA THR A 60 7.38 -14.90 3.37
C THR A 60 7.74 -15.52 2.04
N GLN A 61 7.68 -14.74 0.95
CA GLN A 61 7.97 -15.17 -0.43
C GLN A 61 7.11 -16.37 -0.88
N LEU A 62 5.94 -16.53 -0.26
CA LEU A 62 5.02 -17.64 -0.53
C LEU A 62 4.31 -17.38 -1.86
N ALA A 63 4.32 -18.36 -2.77
CA ALA A 63 3.67 -18.26 -4.09
C ALA A 63 4.15 -17.08 -4.95
N ALA A 64 5.42 -16.67 -4.82
CA ALA A 64 6.04 -15.70 -5.72
C ALA A 64 5.88 -16.14 -7.20
N PRO A 65 5.61 -15.22 -8.15
CA PRO A 65 5.58 -13.75 -8.02
C PRO A 65 4.22 -13.16 -7.63
N ALA A 66 3.18 -13.96 -7.42
CA ALA A 66 1.80 -13.47 -7.37
C ALA A 66 1.53 -12.42 -6.27
N PRO A 67 1.99 -12.58 -5.01
CA PRO A 67 1.81 -11.55 -3.99
C PRO A 67 2.55 -10.24 -4.29
N ALA A 68 3.75 -10.32 -4.87
CA ALA A 68 4.51 -9.13 -5.26
C ALA A 68 3.78 -8.34 -6.38
N ALA A 69 3.15 -9.05 -7.32
CA ALA A 69 2.32 -8.43 -8.35
C ALA A 69 1.04 -7.80 -7.76
N ALA A 70 0.41 -8.44 -6.77
CA ALA A 70 -0.72 -7.86 -6.05
C ALA A 70 -0.31 -6.60 -5.26
N ALA A 71 0.85 -6.63 -4.59
CA ALA A 71 1.41 -5.47 -3.89
C ALA A 71 1.67 -4.30 -4.84
N LEU A 72 2.23 -4.58 -6.02
CA LEU A 72 2.39 -3.58 -7.09
C LEU A 72 1.04 -2.98 -7.50
N GLY A 73 0.02 -3.81 -7.74
CA GLY A 73 -1.33 -3.36 -8.10
C GLY A 73 -1.94 -2.43 -7.04
N LEU A 74 -1.82 -2.79 -5.76
CA LEU A 74 -2.27 -1.96 -4.64
C LEU A 74 -1.54 -0.62 -4.58
N LEU A 75 -0.20 -0.60 -4.74
CA LEU A 75 0.59 0.63 -4.76
C LEU A 75 0.17 1.55 -5.90
N VAL A 76 -0.06 1.01 -7.11
CA VAL A 76 -0.55 1.78 -8.25
C VAL A 76 -1.93 2.35 -7.95
N ALA A 77 -2.85 1.56 -7.41
CA ALA A 77 -4.19 2.00 -7.05
C ALA A 77 -4.17 3.14 -6.01
N PHE A 78 -3.38 3.02 -4.96
CA PHE A 78 -3.22 4.10 -3.96
C PHE A 78 -2.59 5.36 -4.54
N THR A 79 -1.60 5.20 -5.42
CA THR A 79 -0.96 6.34 -6.10
C THR A 79 -1.96 7.06 -7.01
N ALA A 80 -2.77 6.32 -7.75
CA ALA A 80 -3.82 6.87 -8.60
C ALA A 80 -4.89 7.61 -7.76
N LEU A 81 -5.31 7.03 -6.62
CA LEU A 81 -6.26 7.66 -5.71
C LEU A 81 -5.74 8.99 -5.13
N ILE A 82 -4.48 9.03 -4.69
CA ILE A 82 -3.82 10.24 -4.21
C ILE A 82 -3.74 11.27 -5.34
N GLY A 83 -3.27 10.86 -6.52
CA GLY A 83 -3.14 11.73 -7.69
C GLY A 83 -4.48 12.31 -8.14
N TRP A 84 -5.55 11.51 -8.14
CA TRP A 84 -6.89 11.98 -8.45
C TRP A 84 -7.37 13.04 -7.46
N ASN A 85 -7.21 12.83 -6.15
CA ASN A 85 -7.59 13.83 -5.15
C ASN A 85 -6.79 15.13 -5.31
N LEU A 86 -5.46 15.03 -5.48
CA LEU A 86 -4.59 16.21 -5.67
C LEU A 86 -4.94 17.01 -6.93
N ARG A 87 -5.25 16.33 -8.04
CA ARG A 87 -5.69 16.98 -9.29
C ARG A 87 -7.00 17.73 -9.15
N HIS A 88 -7.87 17.31 -8.23
CA HIS A 88 -9.13 17.99 -7.93
C HIS A 88 -8.98 19.01 -6.77
N GLY A 89 -7.76 19.38 -6.40
CA GLY A 89 -7.49 20.33 -5.31
C GLY A 89 -7.83 19.81 -3.91
N ARG A 90 -8.23 18.54 -3.78
CA ARG A 90 -8.58 17.92 -2.49
C ARG A 90 -7.31 17.42 -1.80
N ARG A 91 -7.18 17.75 -0.51
CA ARG A 91 -6.04 17.34 0.33
C ARG A 91 -6.50 16.73 1.66
N PRO A 92 -7.31 15.65 1.65
CA PRO A 92 -7.63 14.93 2.87
C PRO A 92 -6.35 14.35 3.53
N PRO A 93 -6.40 13.98 4.82
CA PRO A 93 -5.29 13.27 5.47
C PRO A 93 -4.87 12.01 4.71
N CYS A 94 -3.57 11.69 4.73
CA CYS A 94 -3.05 10.49 4.11
C CYS A 94 -3.52 9.23 4.86
N ALA A 95 -4.45 8.49 4.27
CA ALA A 95 -5.03 7.31 4.91
C ALA A 95 -4.20 6.02 4.73
N CYS A 96 -3.08 6.08 3.98
CA CYS A 96 -2.26 4.89 3.66
C CYS A 96 -1.65 4.21 4.89
N PHE A 97 -1.50 4.92 6.03
CA PHE A 97 -1.02 4.35 7.30
C PHE A 97 -2.08 4.45 8.41
N GLY A 98 -3.36 4.47 8.02
CA GLY A 98 -4.47 4.68 8.95
C GLY A 98 -4.40 6.04 9.67
N ALA A 99 -4.96 6.11 10.87
CA ALA A 99 -5.01 7.33 11.68
C ALA A 99 -3.63 7.81 12.17
N ALA A 100 -2.58 6.98 12.03
CA ALA A 100 -1.21 7.37 12.38
C ALA A 100 -0.67 8.52 11.51
N SER A 101 -1.28 8.79 10.36
CA SER A 101 -0.95 9.95 9.53
C SER A 101 -2.16 10.90 9.45
N THR A 102 -2.03 12.06 10.10
CA THR A 102 -2.97 13.18 9.98
C THR A 102 -2.52 14.22 8.97
N THR A 103 -1.33 14.03 8.39
CA THR A 103 -0.75 14.96 7.40
C THR A 103 -1.57 14.94 6.12
N PRO A 104 -1.97 16.11 5.58
CA PRO A 104 -2.64 16.20 4.28
C PRO A 104 -1.83 15.52 3.17
N ILE A 105 -2.53 14.85 2.25
CA ILE A 105 -1.88 14.28 1.06
C ILE A 105 -1.17 15.37 0.25
N SER A 106 -0.07 14.99 -0.37
CA SER A 106 0.83 15.88 -1.10
C SER A 106 1.64 15.10 -2.13
N TRP A 107 2.28 15.79 -3.07
CA TRP A 107 3.15 15.18 -4.09
C TRP A 107 4.28 14.33 -3.52
N ARG A 108 4.71 14.59 -2.27
CA ARG A 108 5.69 13.75 -1.56
C ARG A 108 5.19 12.32 -1.36
N HIS A 109 3.88 12.13 -1.16
CA HIS A 109 3.29 10.80 -1.02
C HIS A 109 3.34 10.02 -2.33
N ILE A 110 3.12 10.70 -3.46
CA ILE A 110 3.28 10.08 -4.79
C ILE A 110 4.74 9.68 -5.02
N ALA A 111 5.70 10.55 -4.68
CA ALA A 111 7.12 10.21 -4.80
C ALA A 111 7.51 8.99 -3.94
N ARG A 112 7.04 8.92 -2.68
CA ARG A 112 7.25 7.76 -1.80
C ARG A 112 6.65 6.49 -2.40
N ASN A 113 5.42 6.54 -2.91
CA ASN A 113 4.81 5.39 -3.55
C ASN A 113 5.53 4.99 -4.85
N ALA A 114 6.04 5.95 -5.63
CA ALA A 114 6.79 5.65 -6.84
C ALA A 114 8.07 4.85 -6.53
N ILE A 115 8.77 5.17 -5.44
CA ILE A 115 9.91 4.37 -4.95
C ILE A 115 9.45 2.94 -4.61
N LEU A 116 8.35 2.79 -3.87
CA LEU A 116 7.81 1.47 -3.53
C LEU A 116 7.36 0.69 -4.77
N VAL A 117 6.81 1.37 -5.79
CA VAL A 117 6.44 0.76 -7.08
C VAL A 117 7.69 0.21 -7.78
N VAL A 118 8.80 0.94 -7.80
CA VAL A 118 10.06 0.44 -8.37
C VAL A 118 10.54 -0.80 -7.63
N ILE A 119 10.49 -0.80 -6.29
CA ILE A 119 10.85 -1.98 -5.47
C ILE A 119 9.92 -3.16 -5.79
N ALA A 120 8.62 -2.92 -5.97
CA ALA A 120 7.65 -3.96 -6.36
C ALA A 120 7.92 -4.53 -7.75
N VAL A 121 8.27 -3.69 -8.72
CA VAL A 121 8.69 -4.15 -10.06
C VAL A 121 9.93 -5.02 -9.97
N ILE A 122 10.94 -4.62 -9.18
CA ILE A 122 12.15 -5.42 -8.95
C ILE A 122 11.79 -6.77 -8.32
N ALA A 123 10.95 -6.79 -7.28
CA ALA A 123 10.53 -8.01 -6.60
C ALA A 123 9.82 -8.97 -7.57
N VAL A 124 8.93 -8.47 -8.42
CA VAL A 124 8.24 -9.27 -9.45
C VAL A 124 9.22 -9.79 -10.51
N ALA A 125 10.10 -8.94 -11.03
CA ALA A 125 11.02 -9.29 -12.11
C ALA A 125 12.09 -10.31 -11.68
N THR A 126 12.49 -10.28 -10.41
CA THR A 126 13.53 -11.18 -9.85
C THR A 126 12.96 -12.44 -9.19
N ALA A 127 11.63 -12.56 -9.07
CA ALA A 127 10.97 -13.73 -8.49
C ALA A 127 11.05 -14.98 -9.38
N THR A 128 11.28 -14.81 -10.69
CA THR A 128 11.36 -15.89 -11.68
C THR A 128 12.80 -16.19 -12.13
N ALA A 129 13.79 -15.55 -11.50
CA ALA A 129 15.21 -15.68 -11.82
C ALA A 129 15.92 -16.72 -10.93
#